data_AF-A0A2U3AP95-F1
#
_entry.id   AF-A0A2U3AP95-F1
#
_cell.length_a   1.000
_cell.length_b   1.000
_cell.length_c   1.000
_cell.angle_alpha   90.00
_cell.angle_beta   90.00
_cell.angle_gamma   90.00
#
_symmetry.space_group_name_H-M   'P 1'
#
loop_
_entity.id
_entity.type
_entity.pdbx_description
1 polymer ?
#
loop_
_entity_poly.entity_id
_entity_poly.type
_entity_poly.pdbx_seq_one_letter_code
_entity_poly.pdbx_strand_id
1 'polypeptide(L)'
;MGTFLSVLGFLGISIGVILLILALFKKTSKRNSSIIIAISLVLFIVGAINSGTKNTKSADSKPAAQTEKKKEISWKEEINKIAKLNGSPTDKYDAVMIYAKDYQTNEKEVKEFTKEIIKEYKTKKYDADITNDQYMLTNIFKANVINRYIGKVNTPQNDFSFDFYQNTKYLYRGVDKPGSDAVRANERQMEKALKKM
;
A
#
# COMPACT_ATOMS: atom_id res chain seq x y z
N MET A 1 29.72 -11.54 23.53
CA MET A 1 28.81 -11.55 22.34
C MET A 1 27.76 -12.65 22.37
N GLY A 2 27.97 -13.81 23.03
CA GLY A 2 26.97 -14.88 23.09
C GLY A 2 25.71 -14.59 23.92
N THR A 3 25.83 -13.82 25.00
CA THR A 3 24.69 -13.49 25.89
C THR A 3 23.67 -12.54 25.25
N PHE A 4 24.12 -11.59 24.43
CA PHE A 4 23.23 -10.63 23.76
C PHE A 4 22.35 -11.29 22.68
N LEU A 5 22.91 -12.26 21.94
CA LEU A 5 22.15 -13.03 20.95
C LEU A 5 21.16 -13.99 21.60
N SER A 6 21.50 -14.55 22.76
CA SER A 6 20.55 -15.39 23.52
C SER A 6 19.34 -14.58 24.02
N VAL A 7 19.54 -13.36 24.50
CA VAL A 7 18.44 -12.50 24.98
C VAL A 7 17.52 -12.06 23.83
N LEU A 8 18.06 -11.71 22.65
CA LEU A 8 17.24 -11.40 21.48
C LEU A 8 16.44 -12.63 20.98
N GLY A 9 17.04 -13.81 21.02
CA GLY A 9 16.37 -15.07 20.67
C GLY A 9 15.20 -15.38 21.60
N PHE A 10 15.39 -15.22 22.92
CA PHE A 10 14.33 -15.42 23.91
C PHE A 10 13.20 -14.38 23.79
N LEU A 11 13.51 -13.12 23.43
CA LEU A 11 12.47 -12.10 23.20
C LEU A 11 11.56 -12.45 22.02
N GLY A 12 12.15 -12.93 20.92
CA GLY A 12 11.40 -13.37 19.73
C GLY A 12 10.49 -14.56 20.03
N ILE A 13 10.97 -15.55 20.79
CA ILE A 13 10.19 -16.71 21.19
C ILE A 13 9.05 -16.30 22.13
N SER A 14 9.30 -15.38 23.06
CA SER A 14 8.29 -14.88 24.00
C SER A 14 7.13 -14.18 23.27
N ILE A 15 7.44 -13.35 22.27
CA ILE A 15 6.43 -12.67 21.44
C ILE A 15 5.65 -13.69 20.60
N GLY A 16 6.32 -14.69 20.03
CA GLY A 16 5.68 -15.77 19.28
C GLY A 16 4.70 -16.58 20.12
N VAL A 17 5.07 -16.91 21.36
CA VAL A 17 4.20 -17.64 22.31
C VAL A 17 2.98 -16.78 22.70
N ILE A 18 3.15 -15.48 22.91
CA ILE A 18 2.03 -14.56 23.21
C ILE A 18 1.04 -14.49 22.04
N LEU A 19 1.53 -14.37 20.80
CA LEU A 19 0.68 -14.37 19.60
C LEU A 19 -0.03 -15.72 19.39
N LEU A 20 0.64 -16.85 19.69
CA LEU A 20 0.06 -18.18 19.65
C LEU A 20 -1.08 -18.33 20.68
N ILE A 21 -0.87 -17.86 21.91
CA ILE A 21 -1.91 -17.88 22.96
C ILE A 21 -3.10 -17.02 22.55
N LEU A 22 -2.88 -15.82 22.00
CA LEU A 22 -3.96 -14.98 21.48
C LEU A 22 -4.74 -15.63 20.33
N ALA A 23 -4.06 -16.38 19.46
CA ALA A 23 -4.70 -17.15 18.40
C ALA A 23 -5.55 -18.32 18.93
N LEU A 24 -5.13 -18.96 20.03
CA LEU A 24 -5.87 -20.05 20.68
C LEU A 24 -7.13 -19.57 21.41
N PHE A 25 -7.15 -18.33 21.93
CA PHE A 25 -8.32 -17.75 22.60
C PHE A 25 -9.30 -17.02 21.65
N LYS A 26 -8.87 -16.64 20.45
CA LYS A 26 -9.76 -16.00 19.47
C LYS A 26 -10.60 -17.06 18.75
N LYS A 27 -11.79 -17.34 19.29
CA LYS A 27 -12.80 -18.26 18.72
C LYS A 27 -13.11 -17.88 17.26
N THR A 28 -12.42 -18.51 16.32
CA THR A 28 -12.60 -18.33 14.89
C THR A 28 -12.74 -19.69 14.23
N SER A 29 -13.63 -19.76 13.24
CA SER A 29 -14.13 -21.02 12.68
C SER A 29 -13.00 -21.92 12.15
N LYS A 30 -13.13 -23.23 12.40
CA LYS A 30 -12.12 -24.29 12.25
C LYS A 30 -11.46 -24.43 10.86
N ARG A 31 -11.83 -23.64 9.85
CA ARG A 31 -11.27 -23.73 8.49
C ARG A 31 -10.04 -22.84 8.26
N ASN A 32 -9.87 -21.78 9.05
CA ASN A 32 -8.81 -20.78 8.80
C ASN A 32 -7.52 -21.04 9.62
N SER A 33 -7.60 -21.87 10.67
CA SER A 33 -6.46 -22.14 11.56
C SER A 33 -5.38 -23.00 10.89
N SER A 34 -5.76 -23.94 10.03
CA SER A 34 -4.81 -24.80 9.30
C SER A 34 -4.00 -24.04 8.25
N ILE A 35 -4.60 -22.99 7.66
CA ILE A 35 -3.96 -22.13 6.65
C ILE A 35 -2.89 -21.26 7.33
N ILE A 36 -3.18 -20.72 8.51
CA ILE A 36 -2.22 -19.89 9.27
C ILE A 36 -1.01 -20.72 9.71
N ILE A 37 -1.23 -21.97 10.16
CA ILE A 37 -0.14 -22.88 10.53
C ILE A 37 0.72 -23.22 9.31
N ALA A 38 0.12 -23.53 8.16
CA ALA A 38 0.86 -23.81 6.93
C ALA A 38 1.69 -22.60 6.44
N ILE A 39 1.13 -21.39 6.49
CA ILE A 39 1.83 -20.16 6.10
C ILE A 39 3.01 -19.86 7.03
N SER A 40 2.83 -20.07 8.35
CA SER A 40 3.91 -19.87 9.32
C SER A 40 5.08 -20.85 9.14
N LEU A 41 4.81 -22.09 8.72
CA LEU A 41 5.83 -23.11 8.49
C LEU A 41 6.67 -22.80 7.24
N VAL A 42 6.04 -22.27 6.18
CA VAL A 42 6.72 -21.84 4.95
C VAL A 42 7.63 -20.64 5.22
N LEU A 43 7.19 -19.67 6.01
CA LEU A 43 7.99 -18.50 6.36
C LEU A 43 9.22 -18.86 7.21
N PHE A 44 9.12 -19.87 8.08
CA PHE A 44 10.25 -20.35 8.88
C PHE A 44 11.36 -20.98 8.02
N ILE A 45 10.99 -21.77 7.00
CA ILE A 45 11.95 -22.42 6.10
C ILE A 45 12.69 -21.38 5.23
N VAL A 46 12.01 -20.35 4.74
CA VAL A 46 12.63 -19.27 3.95
C VAL A 46 13.60 -18.44 4.80
N GLY A 47 13.27 -18.19 6.07
CA GLY A 47 14.16 -17.49 7.01
C GLY A 47 15.45 -18.25 7.31
N ALA A 48 15.41 -19.59 7.32
CA ALA A 48 16.57 -20.44 7.61
C ALA A 48 17.61 -20.48 6.47
N ILE A 49 17.20 -20.25 5.22
CA ILE A 49 18.09 -20.33 4.04
C ILE A 49 18.96 -19.07 3.90
N ASN A 50 18.57 -17.94 4.48
CA ASN A 50 19.21 -16.65 4.25
C ASN A 50 20.32 -16.26 5.26
N SER A 51 20.79 -17.21 6.07
CA SER A 51 21.89 -16.98 7.02
C SER A 51 23.23 -17.46 6.44
N GLY A 52 23.76 -16.68 5.49
CA GLY A 52 25.05 -16.97 4.86
C GLY A 52 25.78 -15.70 4.39
N THR A 53 26.81 -15.33 5.17
CA THR A 53 28.05 -14.63 4.76
C THR A 53 28.11 -13.09 4.85
N LYS A 54 29.27 -12.65 5.38
CA LYS A 54 29.72 -11.30 5.81
C LYS A 54 30.48 -10.51 4.72
N ASN A 55 30.63 -9.20 4.99
CA ASN A 55 31.71 -8.23 4.61
C ASN A 55 31.67 -7.66 3.16
N THR A 56 32.00 -6.41 2.79
CA THR A 56 32.59 -5.21 3.46
C THR A 56 32.38 -3.93 2.58
N LYS A 57 32.25 -2.77 3.25
CA LYS A 57 32.65 -1.36 2.94
C LYS A 57 32.73 -0.76 1.51
N SER A 58 32.04 0.39 1.40
CA SER A 58 32.41 1.74 0.87
C SER A 58 32.82 1.98 -0.59
N ALA A 59 32.05 2.81 -1.31
CA ALA A 59 32.42 4.20 -1.72
C ALA A 59 31.34 4.80 -2.65
N ASP A 60 31.16 6.11 -2.52
CA ASP A 60 30.12 6.95 -3.09
C ASP A 60 30.29 7.18 -4.62
N SER A 61 29.18 7.15 -5.37
CA SER A 61 28.95 7.80 -6.69
C SER A 61 27.60 7.39 -7.29
N LYS A 62 26.54 8.16 -6.97
CA LYS A 62 25.27 8.36 -7.72
C LYS A 62 24.61 7.14 -8.44
N PRO A 63 23.63 6.47 -7.80
CA PRO A 63 22.71 5.54 -8.48
C PRO A 63 21.22 5.95 -8.46
N ALA A 64 20.88 7.21 -8.13
CA ALA A 64 19.48 7.62 -7.92
C ALA A 64 18.54 7.30 -9.10
N ALA A 65 18.99 7.48 -10.35
CA ALA A 65 18.16 7.25 -11.52
C ALA A 65 17.86 5.76 -11.81
N GLN A 66 18.80 4.84 -11.52
CA GLN A 66 18.58 3.41 -11.71
C GLN A 66 17.69 2.82 -10.60
N THR A 67 17.86 3.29 -9.36
CA THR A 67 17.04 2.86 -8.23
C THR A 67 15.59 3.34 -8.36
N GLU A 68 15.37 4.60 -8.79
CA GLU A 68 14.04 5.14 -9.03
C GLU A 68 13.31 4.40 -10.16
N LYS A 69 13.97 4.16 -11.30
CA LYS A 69 13.36 3.44 -12.42
C LYS A 69 13.01 1.99 -12.05
N LYS A 70 13.88 1.30 -11.30
CA LYS A 70 13.61 -0.06 -10.80
C LYS A 70 12.39 -0.08 -9.88
N LYS A 71 12.23 0.94 -9.04
CA LYS A 71 11.11 1.07 -8.11
C LYS A 71 9.80 1.41 -8.81
N GLU A 72 9.84 2.27 -9.82
CA GLU A 72 8.68 2.60 -10.67
C GLU A 72 8.12 1.34 -11.36
N ILE A 73 9.01 0.54 -11.95
CA ILE A 73 8.66 -0.74 -12.58
C ILE A 73 8.06 -1.69 -11.52
N SER A 74 8.68 -1.75 -10.34
CA SER A 74 8.27 -2.67 -9.28
C SER A 74 6.84 -2.47 -8.78
N TRP A 75 6.40 -1.22 -8.54
CA TRP A 75 5.04 -1.01 -8.00
C TRP A 75 3.96 -1.23 -9.05
N LYS A 76 4.23 -0.86 -10.32
CA LYS A 76 3.29 -1.06 -11.43
C LYS A 76 3.04 -2.56 -11.65
N GLU A 77 4.09 -3.36 -11.60
CA GLU A 77 3.99 -4.82 -11.70
C GLU A 77 3.20 -5.42 -10.55
N GLU A 78 3.42 -4.96 -9.32
CA GLU A 78 2.73 -5.49 -8.16
C GLU A 78 1.22 -5.16 -8.18
N ILE A 79 0.86 -3.92 -8.54
CA ILE A 79 -0.56 -3.55 -8.73
C ILE A 79 -1.19 -4.38 -9.85
N ASN A 80 -0.48 -4.61 -10.96
CA ASN A 80 -0.97 -5.44 -12.05
C ASN A 80 -1.20 -6.91 -11.61
N LYS A 81 -0.33 -7.47 -10.77
CA LYS A 81 -0.55 -8.80 -10.18
C LYS A 81 -1.80 -8.80 -9.30
N ILE A 82 -1.96 -7.79 -8.44
CA ILE A 82 -3.12 -7.67 -7.55
C ILE A 82 -4.42 -7.52 -8.36
N ALA A 83 -4.42 -6.71 -9.42
CA ALA A 83 -5.56 -6.51 -10.30
C ALA A 83 -6.05 -7.82 -10.95
N LYS A 84 -5.13 -8.76 -11.22
CA LYS A 84 -5.41 -10.07 -11.81
C LYS A 84 -5.81 -11.14 -10.80
N LEU A 85 -5.81 -10.85 -9.51
CA LEU A 85 -6.29 -11.79 -8.51
C LEU A 85 -7.78 -12.09 -8.73
N ASN A 86 -8.18 -13.32 -8.44
CA ASN A 86 -9.59 -13.63 -8.29
C ASN A 86 -10.09 -13.03 -6.98
N GLY A 87 -11.25 -12.39 -7.00
CA GLY A 87 -11.83 -11.76 -5.83
C GLY A 87 -12.69 -10.55 -6.18
N SER A 88 -13.36 -10.03 -5.17
CA SER A 88 -14.13 -8.79 -5.29
C SER A 88 -13.21 -7.57 -5.40
N PRO A 89 -13.73 -6.42 -5.87
CA PRO A 89 -13.00 -5.15 -5.79
C PRO A 89 -12.53 -4.79 -4.37
N THR A 90 -13.25 -5.22 -3.33
CA THR A 90 -12.83 -5.01 -1.94
C THR A 90 -11.60 -5.85 -1.59
N ASP A 91 -11.54 -7.11 -1.99
CA ASP A 91 -10.38 -7.98 -1.73
C ASP A 91 -9.11 -7.44 -2.41
N LYS A 92 -9.25 -6.95 -3.65
CA LYS A 92 -8.15 -6.36 -4.42
C LYS A 92 -7.69 -5.03 -3.83
N TYR A 93 -8.64 -4.19 -3.40
CA TYR A 93 -8.34 -2.96 -2.67
C TYR A 93 -7.55 -3.27 -1.40
N ASP A 94 -8.00 -4.24 -0.59
CA ASP A 94 -7.33 -4.60 0.66
C ASP A 94 -5.89 -5.08 0.40
N ALA A 95 -5.68 -5.88 -0.65
CA ALA A 95 -4.35 -6.30 -1.09
C ALA A 95 -3.44 -5.11 -1.49
N VAL A 96 -3.97 -4.13 -2.23
CA VAL A 96 -3.21 -2.89 -2.56
C VAL A 96 -2.89 -2.09 -1.31
N MET A 97 -3.80 -1.99 -0.35
CA MET A 97 -3.56 -1.25 0.89
C MET A 97 -2.51 -1.92 1.77
N ILE A 98 -2.48 -3.25 1.82
CA ILE A 98 -1.42 -4.03 2.48
C ILE A 98 -0.07 -3.71 1.84
N TYR A 99 0.01 -3.76 0.51
CA TYR A 99 1.24 -3.42 -0.22
C TYR A 99 1.66 -1.95 0.00
N ALA A 100 0.72 -1.01 -0.08
CA ALA A 100 0.98 0.42 0.05
C ALA A 100 1.47 0.84 1.44
N LYS A 101 1.10 0.09 2.49
CA LYS A 101 1.47 0.36 3.88
C LYS A 101 2.98 0.44 4.06
N ASP A 102 3.70 -0.53 3.50
CA ASP A 102 5.16 -0.68 3.66
C ASP A 102 5.94 -0.10 2.47
N TYR A 103 5.24 0.36 1.43
CA TYR A 103 5.87 1.01 0.30
C TYR A 103 6.66 2.25 0.76
N GLN A 104 7.95 2.32 0.46
CA GLN A 104 8.74 3.52 0.75
C GLN A 104 8.64 4.46 -0.44
N THR A 105 8.22 5.71 -0.26
CA THR A 105 8.19 6.73 -1.34
C THR A 105 9.21 7.84 -1.10
N ASN A 106 9.36 8.77 -2.05
CA ASN A 106 10.19 9.96 -1.92
C ASN A 106 9.48 11.18 -2.53
N GLU A 107 10.02 12.37 -2.30
CA GLU A 107 9.39 13.63 -2.72
C GLU A 107 9.18 13.72 -4.24
N LYS A 108 10.13 13.21 -5.03
CA LYS A 108 10.05 13.24 -6.50
C LYS A 108 8.88 12.40 -7.01
N GLU A 109 8.76 11.18 -6.51
CA GLU A 109 7.69 10.25 -6.86
C GLU A 109 6.33 10.77 -6.39
N VAL A 110 6.25 11.37 -5.19
CA VAL A 110 5.03 12.01 -4.69
C VAL A 110 4.60 13.17 -5.56
N LYS A 111 5.54 14.00 -6.04
CA LYS A 111 5.25 15.08 -7.01
C LYS A 111 4.74 14.53 -8.33
N GLU A 112 5.29 13.42 -8.81
CA GLU A 112 4.83 12.75 -10.02
C GLU A 112 3.42 12.20 -9.85
N PHE A 113 3.18 11.40 -8.80
CA PHE A 113 1.85 10.87 -8.49
C PHE A 113 0.82 11.98 -8.34
N THR A 114 1.18 13.09 -7.70
CA THR A 114 0.31 14.27 -7.55
C THR A 114 -0.10 14.83 -8.91
N LYS A 115 0.87 15.03 -9.82
CA LYS A 115 0.58 15.51 -11.19
C LYS A 115 -0.34 14.54 -11.93
N GLU A 116 -0.11 13.25 -11.79
CA GLU A 116 -0.92 12.22 -12.44
C GLU A 116 -2.37 12.23 -11.92
N ILE A 117 -2.61 12.19 -10.61
CA ILE A 117 -3.99 12.19 -10.08
C ILE A 117 -4.73 13.51 -10.35
N ILE A 118 -4.02 14.64 -10.40
CA ILE A 118 -4.60 15.93 -10.82
C ILE A 118 -5.04 15.85 -12.29
N LYS A 119 -4.22 15.23 -13.15
CA LYS A 119 -4.58 15.03 -14.57
C LYS A 119 -5.80 14.13 -14.69
N GLU A 120 -5.87 13.02 -13.95
CA GLU A 120 -7.03 12.12 -13.97
C GLU A 120 -8.33 12.84 -13.55
N TYR A 121 -8.27 13.67 -12.50
CA TYR A 121 -9.39 14.51 -12.09
C TYR A 121 -9.77 15.55 -13.14
N LYS A 122 -8.82 16.34 -13.64
CA LYS A 122 -9.09 17.41 -14.62
C LYS A 122 -9.64 16.89 -15.94
N THR A 123 -9.21 15.68 -16.34
CA THR A 123 -9.69 15.03 -17.57
C THR A 123 -10.94 14.18 -17.36
N LYS A 124 -11.47 14.10 -16.12
CA LYS A 124 -12.63 13.27 -15.75
C LYS A 124 -12.49 11.81 -16.15
N LYS A 125 -11.25 11.31 -16.16
CA LYS A 125 -10.95 9.90 -16.50
C LYS A 125 -11.05 8.97 -15.30
N TYR A 126 -10.81 9.51 -14.10
CA TYR A 126 -10.70 8.71 -12.87
C TYR A 126 -11.97 7.92 -12.52
N ASP A 127 -13.14 8.33 -13.01
CA ASP A 127 -14.45 7.69 -12.79
C ASP A 127 -15.11 7.22 -14.10
N ALA A 128 -14.40 7.24 -15.23
CA ALA A 128 -14.95 6.88 -16.54
C ALA A 128 -15.14 5.36 -16.73
N ASP A 129 -14.25 4.55 -16.17
CA ASP A 129 -14.35 3.09 -16.15
C ASP A 129 -13.97 2.55 -14.77
N ILE A 130 -14.95 2.53 -13.88
CA ILE A 130 -14.79 2.07 -12.50
C ILE A 130 -14.63 0.55 -12.38
N THR A 131 -14.80 -0.20 -13.48
CA THR A 131 -14.64 -1.66 -13.52
C THR A 131 -13.23 -2.10 -13.89
N ASN A 132 -12.39 -1.18 -14.35
CA ASN A 132 -11.00 -1.46 -14.68
C ASN A 132 -10.14 -1.57 -13.42
N ASP A 133 -9.96 -2.80 -12.94
CA ASP A 133 -9.21 -3.11 -11.72
C ASP A 133 -7.82 -2.44 -11.70
N GLN A 134 -6.99 -2.68 -12.73
CA GLN A 134 -5.63 -2.18 -12.74
C GLN A 134 -5.58 -0.65 -12.68
N TYR A 135 -6.45 0.02 -13.43
CA TYR A 135 -6.51 1.47 -13.49
C TYR A 135 -6.98 2.07 -12.15
N MET A 136 -8.08 1.55 -11.60
CA MET A 136 -8.64 2.05 -10.33
C MET A 136 -7.68 1.82 -9.17
N LEU A 137 -7.11 0.61 -9.07
CA LEU A 137 -6.13 0.27 -8.04
C LEU A 137 -4.85 1.12 -8.15
N THR A 138 -4.41 1.45 -9.37
CA THR A 138 -3.29 2.36 -9.60
C THR A 138 -3.57 3.76 -9.03
N ASN A 139 -4.75 4.31 -9.30
CA ASN A 139 -5.15 5.63 -8.80
C ASN A 139 -5.31 5.64 -7.27
N ILE A 140 -5.90 4.58 -6.70
CA ILE A 140 -6.01 4.37 -5.25
C ILE A 140 -4.63 4.35 -4.59
N PHE A 141 -3.71 3.54 -5.14
CA PHE A 141 -2.34 3.43 -4.64
C PHE A 141 -1.63 4.79 -4.62
N LYS A 142 -1.62 5.49 -5.76
CA LYS A 142 -0.95 6.79 -5.88
C LYS A 142 -1.49 7.80 -4.86
N ALA A 143 -2.81 7.93 -4.77
CA ALA A 143 -3.45 8.86 -3.86
C ALA A 143 -3.18 8.53 -2.38
N ASN A 144 -3.20 7.24 -2.02
CA ASN A 144 -2.87 6.80 -0.68
C ASN A 144 -1.39 7.06 -0.31
N VAL A 145 -0.47 6.78 -1.24
CA VAL A 145 0.97 7.02 -1.04
C VAL A 145 1.27 8.50 -0.80
N ILE A 146 0.63 9.40 -1.57
CA ILE A 146 0.76 10.85 -1.36
C ILE A 146 0.25 11.24 0.04
N ASN A 147 -0.95 10.80 0.40
CA ASN A 147 -1.57 11.14 1.69
C ASN A 147 -0.71 10.67 2.88
N ARG A 148 -0.17 9.44 2.83
CA ARG A 148 0.71 8.90 3.86
C ARG A 148 2.05 9.64 3.92
N TYR A 149 2.63 10.00 2.77
CA TYR A 149 3.91 10.70 2.73
C TYR A 149 3.83 12.12 3.28
N ILE A 150 2.79 12.87 2.89
CA ILE A 150 2.63 14.24 3.35
C ILE A 150 2.30 14.25 4.84
N GLY A 151 1.38 13.40 5.29
CA GLY A 151 1.00 13.20 6.70
C GLY A 151 0.39 14.44 7.40
N LYS A 152 0.53 15.62 6.81
CA LYS A 152 0.02 16.89 7.32
C LYS A 152 -1.38 17.16 6.76
N VAL A 153 -2.35 17.03 7.65
CA VAL A 153 -3.76 17.39 7.44
C VAL A 153 -3.85 18.90 7.10
N ASN A 154 -4.79 19.28 6.23
CA ASN A 154 -5.07 20.66 5.82
C ASN A 154 -3.97 21.32 4.96
N THR A 155 -3.19 20.53 4.22
CA THR A 155 -2.38 21.07 3.11
C THR A 155 -3.15 20.88 1.81
N PRO A 156 -3.14 21.85 0.87
CA PRO A 156 -3.89 21.73 -0.38
C PRO A 156 -3.61 20.41 -1.13
N GLN A 157 -2.35 20.00 -1.22
CA GLN A 157 -1.97 18.74 -1.85
C GLN A 157 -2.54 17.51 -1.12
N ASN A 158 -2.44 17.46 0.21
CA ASN A 158 -2.97 16.34 0.99
C ASN A 158 -4.50 16.26 0.94
N ASP A 159 -5.17 17.41 1.02
CA ASP A 159 -6.63 17.49 0.98
C ASP A 159 -7.14 16.99 -0.38
N PHE A 160 -6.53 17.46 -1.48
CA PHE A 160 -6.85 16.95 -2.81
C PHE A 160 -6.63 15.45 -2.93
N SER A 161 -5.46 14.94 -2.50
CA SER A 161 -5.15 13.52 -2.58
C SER A 161 -6.09 12.67 -1.73
N PHE A 162 -6.51 13.16 -0.57
CA PHE A 162 -7.46 12.48 0.31
C PHE A 162 -8.85 12.38 -0.34
N ASP A 163 -9.40 13.49 -0.85
CA ASP A 163 -10.72 13.47 -1.49
C ASP A 163 -10.73 12.64 -2.79
N PHE A 164 -9.65 12.73 -3.58
CA PHE A 164 -9.46 11.88 -4.76
C PHE A 164 -9.41 10.39 -4.39
N TYR A 165 -8.66 10.06 -3.34
CA TYR A 165 -8.57 8.69 -2.82
C TYR A 165 -9.95 8.18 -2.38
N GLN A 166 -10.72 8.99 -1.65
CA GLN A 166 -12.04 8.61 -1.16
C GLN A 166 -12.99 8.29 -2.31
N ASN A 167 -13.07 9.18 -3.32
CA ASN A 167 -13.90 8.92 -4.50
C ASN A 167 -13.45 7.66 -5.23
N THR A 168 -12.16 7.56 -5.56
CA THR A 168 -11.65 6.43 -6.36
C THR A 168 -11.88 5.09 -5.63
N LYS A 169 -11.66 5.05 -4.31
CA LYS A 169 -11.89 3.87 -3.47
C LYS A 169 -13.37 3.46 -3.45
N TYR A 170 -14.28 4.40 -3.18
CA TYR A 170 -15.69 4.05 -3.01
C TYR A 170 -16.38 3.75 -4.35
N LEU A 171 -15.97 4.40 -5.43
CA LEU A 171 -16.38 4.07 -6.79
C LEU A 171 -15.94 2.65 -7.16
N TYR A 172 -14.64 2.33 -6.98
CA TYR A 172 -14.10 1.02 -7.32
C TYR A 172 -14.76 -0.11 -6.52
N ARG A 173 -15.01 0.11 -5.22
CA ARG A 173 -15.66 -0.87 -4.34
C ARG A 173 -17.18 -0.97 -4.53
N GLY A 174 -17.75 -0.17 -5.43
CA GLY A 174 -19.19 -0.14 -5.69
C GLY A 174 -20.03 0.43 -4.53
N VAL A 175 -19.41 1.16 -3.60
CA VAL A 175 -20.09 1.83 -2.49
C VAL A 175 -20.80 3.09 -3.00
N ASP A 176 -20.08 3.86 -3.81
CA ASP A 176 -20.61 5.05 -4.48
C ASP A 176 -20.76 4.81 -5.98
N LYS A 177 -21.56 5.65 -6.64
CA LYS A 177 -21.73 5.67 -8.10
C LYS A 177 -21.17 6.96 -8.69
N PRO A 178 -20.68 6.95 -9.94
CA PRO A 178 -20.31 8.16 -10.65
C PRO A 178 -21.45 9.20 -10.58
N GLY A 179 -21.10 10.44 -10.25
CA GLY A 179 -22.07 11.52 -10.10
C GLY A 179 -22.98 11.45 -8.87
N SER A 180 -22.77 10.53 -7.91
CA SER A 180 -23.47 10.60 -6.62
C SER A 180 -23.13 11.87 -5.84
N ASP A 181 -23.97 12.24 -4.87
CA ASP A 181 -23.74 13.46 -4.08
C ASP A 181 -22.46 13.41 -3.25
N ALA A 182 -22.10 12.22 -2.75
CA ALA A 182 -20.82 11.98 -2.08
C ALA A 182 -19.65 12.25 -3.02
N VAL A 183 -19.70 11.71 -4.25
CA VAL A 183 -18.67 11.94 -5.28
C VAL A 183 -18.55 13.42 -5.61
N ARG A 184 -19.67 14.09 -5.90
CA ARG A 184 -19.68 15.54 -6.20
C ARG A 184 -19.20 16.38 -5.02
N ALA A 185 -19.48 15.97 -3.78
CA ALA A 185 -19.00 16.67 -2.60
C ALA A 185 -17.48 16.66 -2.51
N ASN A 186 -16.87 15.49 -2.68
CA ASN A 186 -15.42 15.34 -2.72
C ASN A 186 -14.81 16.06 -3.92
N GLU A 187 -15.44 16.04 -5.10
CA GLU A 187 -14.99 16.83 -6.26
C GLU A 187 -14.97 18.34 -6.00
N ARG A 188 -15.97 18.87 -5.28
CA ARG A 188 -15.94 20.28 -4.85
C ARG A 188 -14.78 20.57 -3.90
N GLN A 189 -14.39 19.63 -3.04
CA GLN A 189 -13.24 19.81 -2.16
C GLN A 189 -11.92 19.71 -2.92
N MET A 190 -11.79 18.76 -3.85
CA MET A 190 -10.67 18.67 -4.78
C MET A 190 -10.49 19.98 -5.56
N GLU A 191 -11.58 20.57 -6.08
CA GLU A 191 -11.54 21.85 -6.79
C GLU A 191 -11.05 23.00 -5.88
N LYS A 192 -11.52 23.05 -4.63
CA LYS A 192 -11.06 24.06 -3.65
C LYS A 192 -9.58 23.89 -3.31
N ALA A 193 -9.12 22.66 -3.17
CA ALA A 193 -7.73 22.34 -2.89
C ALA A 193 -6.82 22.73 -4.07
N LEU A 194 -7.24 22.46 -5.31
CA LEU A 194 -6.52 22.88 -6.52
C LEU A 194 -6.34 24.38 -6.64
N LYS A 195 -7.32 25.17 -6.22
CA LYS A 195 -7.22 26.65 -6.23
C LYS A 195 -6.21 27.20 -5.23
N LYS A 196 -5.77 26.38 -4.26
CA LYS A 196 -4.81 26.75 -3.21
C LYS A 196 -3.43 26.12 -3.39
N MET A 197 -3.26 25.25 -4.41
CA MET A 197 -1.99 24.59 -4.74
C MET A 197 -1.12 25.46 -5.64
#